data_AF-A0A0F6MLT3-F1
#
_entry.id   AF-A0A0F6MLT3-F1
#
_cell.length_a   1.000
_cell.length_b   1.000
_cell.length_c   1.000
_cell.angle_alpha   90.00
_cell.angle_beta   90.00
_cell.angle_gamma   90.00
#
_symmetry.space_group_name_H-M   'P 1'
#
loop_
_entity.id
_entity.type
_entity.pdbx_description
1 polymer ?
#
loop_
_entity_poly.entity_id
_entity_poly.type
_entity_poly.pdbx_seq_one_letter_code
_entity_poly.pdbx_strand_id
1 'polypeptide(L)'
;MHFDKKTLRFLLEFIFIFTIFVLPPMLNKRDFTPPPQPEGFFYVLVFISKIVFFAAYEEILYRIYLPYRIKSFYGENPESFKSAFAVSEILPVIFFALAHRYLGPFNVLYAAAAGIIFRVLYVLIQKKSSAKCSITTASIKAALCVIVLHSVHNGIIYLLIFKG
;
A
#
# COMPACT_ATOMS: atom_id res chain seq x y z
N MET A 1 12.48 -24.56 -18.87
CA MET A 1 11.58 -24.13 -17.78
C MET A 1 10.16 -24.13 -18.33
N HIS A 2 9.35 -25.16 -18.02
CA HIS A 2 7.97 -25.23 -18.50
C HIS A 2 7.11 -24.33 -17.59
N PHE A 3 6.74 -23.14 -18.06
CA PHE A 3 5.83 -22.28 -17.32
C PHE A 3 4.40 -22.82 -17.46
N ASP A 4 3.80 -23.19 -16.34
CA ASP A 4 2.37 -23.49 -16.31
C ASP A 4 1.56 -22.24 -16.72
N LYS A 5 0.44 -22.46 -17.44
CA LYS A 5 -0.43 -21.38 -17.94
C LYS A 5 -0.93 -20.48 -16.81
N LYS A 6 -1.16 -21.02 -15.60
CA LYS A 6 -1.58 -20.23 -14.44
C LYS A 6 -0.47 -19.30 -13.98
N THR A 7 0.76 -19.82 -13.85
CA THR A 7 1.95 -19.05 -13.46
C THR A 7 2.24 -17.93 -14.45
N LEU A 8 2.12 -18.20 -15.75
CA LEU A 8 2.31 -17.19 -16.78
C LEU A 8 1.29 -16.05 -16.66
N ARG A 9 0.00 -16.36 -16.41
CA ARG A 9 -1.03 -15.33 -16.19
C ARG A 9 -0.72 -14.47 -14.96
N PHE A 10 -0.31 -15.08 -13.85
CA PHE A 10 0.05 -14.33 -12.64
C PHE A 10 1.28 -13.45 -12.85
N LEU A 11 2.26 -13.91 -13.63
CA LEU A 11 3.43 -13.12 -13.97
C LEU A 11 3.05 -11.91 -14.84
N LEU A 12 2.25 -12.11 -15.88
CA LEU A 12 1.81 -11.02 -16.76
C LEU A 12 0.96 -9.99 -16.01
N GLU A 13 0.03 -10.43 -15.16
CA GLU A 13 -0.75 -9.54 -14.29
C GLU A 13 0.17 -8.75 -13.35
N PHE A 14 1.13 -9.41 -12.71
CA PHE A 14 2.08 -8.75 -11.82
C PHE A 14 2.93 -7.71 -12.56
N ILE A 15 3.47 -8.06 -13.74
CA ILE A 15 4.24 -7.12 -14.57
C ILE A 15 3.38 -5.91 -14.96
N PHE A 16 2.13 -6.15 -15.37
CA PHE A 16 1.20 -5.07 -15.73
C PHE A 16 0.93 -4.14 -14.54
N ILE A 17 0.51 -4.69 -13.39
CA ILE A 17 0.21 -3.89 -12.21
C ILE A 17 1.46 -3.17 -11.71
N PHE A 18 2.60 -3.85 -11.67
CA PHE A 18 3.86 -3.25 -11.23
C PHE A 18 4.28 -2.08 -12.14
N THR A 19 4.22 -2.26 -13.46
CA THR A 19 4.66 -1.25 -14.43
C THR A 19 3.74 -0.03 -14.43
N ILE A 20 2.43 -0.22 -14.26
CA ILE A 20 1.44 0.87 -14.35
C ILE A 20 1.25 1.58 -13.01
N PHE A 21 1.27 0.86 -11.89
CA PHE A 21 0.84 1.40 -10.59
C PHE A 21 1.98 1.55 -9.56
N VAL A 22 3.01 0.70 -9.61
CA VAL A 22 4.10 0.71 -8.62
C VAL A 22 5.28 1.54 -9.11
N LEU A 23 5.71 1.30 -10.35
CA LEU A 23 6.92 1.91 -10.91
C LEU A 23 6.82 3.42 -11.15
N PRO A 24 5.72 3.98 -11.70
CA PRO A 24 5.69 5.41 -12.03
C PRO A 24 5.82 6.32 -10.80
N PRO A 25 5.14 6.08 -9.66
CA PRO A 25 5.37 6.85 -8.44
C PRO A 25 6.81 6.79 -7.93
N MET A 26 7.46 5.61 -8.01
CA MET A 26 8.85 5.44 -7.57
C MET A 26 9.88 6.20 -8.43
N LEU A 27 9.56 6.39 -9.72
CA LEU A 27 10.40 7.11 -10.68
C LEU A 27 10.06 8.59 -10.78
N ASN A 28 8.98 9.04 -10.14
CA ASN A 28 8.58 10.44 -10.14
C ASN A 28 9.62 11.29 -9.40
N LYS A 29 10.18 12.28 -10.11
CA LYS A 29 11.14 13.25 -9.59
C LYS A 29 10.58 14.68 -9.54
N ARG A 30 9.30 14.86 -9.86
CA ARG A 30 8.67 16.18 -9.80
C ARG A 30 8.60 16.62 -8.34
N ASP A 31 9.01 17.85 -8.09
CA ASP A 31 8.87 18.42 -6.76
C ASP A 31 7.40 18.49 -6.35
N PHE A 32 7.15 18.26 -5.08
CA PHE A 32 5.81 18.33 -4.53
C PHE A 32 5.34 19.77 -4.43
N THR A 33 4.28 20.10 -5.16
CA THR A 33 3.51 21.32 -4.97
C THR A 33 2.26 20.98 -4.15
N PRO A 34 2.07 21.57 -2.95
CA PRO A 34 0.88 21.32 -2.16
C PRO A 34 -0.37 21.76 -2.95
N PRO A 35 -1.47 21.00 -2.88
CA PRO A 35 -2.72 21.43 -3.49
C PRO A 35 -3.22 22.71 -2.80
N PRO A 36 -3.97 23.58 -3.51
CA PRO A 36 -4.60 24.72 -2.86
C PRO A 36 -5.62 24.25 -1.82
N GLN A 37 -5.78 25.03 -0.75
CA GLN A 37 -6.79 24.75 0.26
C GLN A 37 -8.19 24.80 -0.37
N PRO A 38 -9.03 23.76 -0.19
CA PRO A 38 -10.37 23.75 -0.77
C PRO A 38 -11.28 24.75 -0.06
N GLU A 39 -11.94 25.62 -0.83
CA GLU A 39 -12.93 26.58 -0.33
C GLU A 39 -14.35 26.15 -0.72
N GLY A 40 -15.27 26.16 0.24
CA GLY A 40 -16.67 25.76 0.02
C GLY A 40 -16.93 24.27 0.18
N PHE A 41 -18.17 23.93 0.57
CA PHE A 41 -18.56 22.59 0.99
C PHE A 41 -18.29 21.50 -0.06
N PHE A 42 -18.62 21.76 -1.32
CA PHE A 42 -18.46 20.78 -2.40
C PHE A 42 -16.98 20.44 -2.64
N TYR A 43 -16.10 21.44 -2.67
CA TYR A 43 -14.67 21.21 -2.90
C TYR A 43 -14.00 20.51 -1.72
N VAL A 44 -14.42 20.81 -0.49
CA VAL A 44 -13.99 20.07 0.71
C VAL A 44 -14.42 18.60 0.63
N LEU A 45 -15.66 18.31 0.22
CA LEU A 45 -16.15 16.95 0.07
C LEU A 45 -15.35 16.17 -0.99
N VAL A 46 -15.09 16.79 -2.14
CA VAL A 46 -14.26 16.20 -3.21
C VAL A 46 -12.83 15.95 -2.74
N PHE A 47 -12.25 16.88 -1.98
CA PHE A 47 -10.90 16.75 -1.44
C PHE A 47 -10.80 15.59 -0.44
N ILE A 48 -11.73 15.48 0.51
CA ILE A 48 -11.80 14.35 1.46
C ILE A 48 -11.98 13.04 0.71
N SER A 49 -12.85 13.00 -0.30
CA SER A 49 -13.07 11.81 -1.12
C SER A 49 -11.80 11.37 -1.84
N LYS A 50 -11.00 12.31 -2.36
CA LYS A 50 -9.69 12.02 -2.96
C LYS A 50 -8.71 11.45 -1.93
N ILE A 51 -8.63 12.01 -0.72
CA ILE A 51 -7.77 11.49 0.36
C ILE A 51 -8.10 10.03 0.65
N VAL A 52 -9.38 9.72 0.84
CA VAL A 52 -9.83 8.35 1.12
C VAL A 52 -9.54 7.42 -0.05
N PHE A 53 -9.80 7.87 -1.29
CA PHE A 53 -9.55 7.08 -2.49
C PHE A 53 -8.07 6.73 -2.67
N PHE A 54 -7.17 7.71 -2.52
CA PHE A 54 -5.73 7.47 -2.64
C PHE A 54 -5.19 6.59 -1.50
N ALA A 55 -5.64 6.80 -0.26
CA ALA A 55 -5.30 5.91 0.85
C ALA A 55 -5.78 4.47 0.57
N ALA A 56 -7.00 4.29 0.07
CA ALA A 56 -7.53 2.99 -0.31
C ALA A 56 -6.69 2.32 -1.41
N TYR A 57 -6.34 3.07 -2.44
CA TYR A 57 -5.47 2.62 -3.53
C TYR A 57 -4.12 2.12 -3.01
N GLU A 58 -3.44 2.90 -2.16
CA GLU A 58 -2.14 2.53 -1.63
C GLU A 58 -2.22 1.32 -0.69
N GLU A 59 -3.22 1.24 0.18
CA GLU A 59 -3.38 0.08 1.06
C GLU A 59 -3.69 -1.20 0.28
N ILE A 60 -4.56 -1.13 -0.73
CA ILE A 60 -4.86 -2.29 -1.58
C ILE A 60 -3.61 -2.74 -2.33
N LEU A 61 -2.86 -1.81 -2.92
CA LEU A 61 -1.69 -2.13 -3.73
C LEU A 61 -0.54 -2.69 -2.87
N TYR A 62 -0.14 -1.96 -1.83
CA TYR A 62 1.08 -2.27 -1.08
C TYR A 62 0.87 -3.25 0.08
N ARG A 63 -0.33 -3.35 0.66
CA ARG A 63 -0.57 -4.22 1.83
C ARG A 63 -1.34 -5.49 1.49
N ILE A 64 -2.07 -5.51 0.38
CA ILE A 64 -2.84 -6.69 -0.05
C ILE A 64 -2.22 -7.31 -1.29
N TYR A 65 -2.23 -6.58 -2.40
CA TYR A 65 -1.87 -7.11 -3.71
C TYR A 65 -0.41 -7.58 -3.77
N LEU A 66 0.54 -6.69 -3.48
CA LEU A 66 1.96 -7.00 -3.61
C LEU A 66 2.40 -8.15 -2.67
N PRO A 67 2.09 -8.14 -1.35
CA PRO A 67 2.45 -9.26 -0.49
C PRO A 67 1.83 -10.59 -0.94
N TYR A 68 0.55 -10.57 -1.33
CA TYR A 68 -0.15 -11.77 -1.80
C TYR A 68 0.46 -12.32 -3.09
N ARG A 69 0.65 -11.46 -4.09
CA ARG A 69 1.13 -11.86 -5.41
C ARG A 69 2.58 -12.33 -5.36
N ILE A 70 3.45 -11.64 -4.62
CA ILE A 70 4.84 -12.06 -4.40
C ILE A 70 4.87 -13.43 -3.71
N LYS A 71 4.10 -13.62 -2.63
CA LYS A 71 4.03 -14.90 -1.93
C LYS A 71 3.56 -16.04 -2.83
N SER A 72 2.66 -15.77 -3.78
CA SER A 72 2.15 -16.79 -4.71
C SER A 72 3.21 -17.37 -5.65
N PHE A 73 4.34 -16.67 -5.88
CA PHE A 73 5.42 -17.16 -6.74
C PHE A 73 6.33 -18.19 -6.06
N TYR A 74 6.36 -18.22 -4.73
CA TYR A 74 7.28 -19.07 -3.96
C TYR A 74 6.71 -20.44 -3.56
N GLY A 75 5.40 -20.67 -3.77
CA GLY A 75 4.75 -21.96 -3.49
C GLY A 75 4.81 -22.38 -2.01
N GLU A 76 4.68 -23.68 -1.75
CA GLU A 76 4.68 -24.26 -0.39
C GLU A 76 6.06 -24.76 0.08
N ASN A 77 7.13 -24.48 -0.67
CA ASN A 77 8.45 -25.01 -0.35
C ASN A 77 9.02 -24.39 0.95
N PRO A 78 9.41 -25.20 1.95
CA PRO A 78 9.79 -24.70 3.27
C PRO A 78 11.10 -23.89 3.29
N GLU A 79 12.10 -24.22 2.48
CA GLU A 79 13.32 -23.40 2.36
C GLU A 79 13.05 -22.06 1.65
N SER A 80 12.08 -22.07 0.74
CA SER A 80 11.59 -20.86 0.08
C SER A 80 10.74 -19.99 1.02
N PHE A 81 10.33 -20.47 2.19
CA PHE A 81 9.39 -19.75 3.06
C PHE A 81 10.03 -18.54 3.75
N LYS A 82 11.28 -18.66 4.22
CA LYS A 82 11.99 -17.53 4.87
C LYS A 82 12.34 -16.44 3.87
N SER A 83 12.83 -16.82 2.69
CA SER A 83 13.11 -15.88 1.59
C SER A 83 11.81 -15.29 1.03
N ALA A 84 10.75 -16.09 0.87
CA ALA A 84 9.44 -15.60 0.47
C ALA A 84 8.87 -14.60 1.47
N PHE A 85 8.99 -14.85 2.77
CA PHE A 85 8.53 -13.93 3.81
C PHE A 85 9.28 -12.60 3.74
N ALA A 86 10.62 -12.64 3.70
CA ALA A 86 11.42 -11.43 3.59
C ALA A 86 11.04 -10.63 2.33
N VAL A 87 10.90 -11.28 1.18
CA VAL A 87 10.57 -10.60 -0.08
C VAL A 87 9.13 -10.10 -0.11
N SER A 88 8.15 -10.88 0.37
CA SER A 88 6.73 -10.52 0.33
C SER A 88 6.34 -9.47 1.37
N GLU A 89 7.11 -9.30 2.44
CA GLU A 89 6.82 -8.33 3.49
C GLU A 89 7.68 -7.07 3.37
N ILE A 90 8.97 -7.21 3.05
CA ILE A 90 9.91 -6.09 3.03
C ILE A 90 9.82 -5.30 1.72
N LEU A 91 9.76 -5.97 0.56
CA LEU A 91 9.73 -5.25 -0.72
C LEU A 91 8.52 -4.33 -0.87
N PRO A 92 7.29 -4.71 -0.48
CA PRO A 92 6.14 -3.80 -0.60
C PRO A 92 6.30 -2.55 0.26
N VAL A 93 6.94 -2.65 1.43
CA VAL A 93 7.27 -1.49 2.28
C VAL A 93 8.31 -0.60 1.61
N ILE A 94 9.35 -1.19 1.00
CA ILE A 94 10.37 -0.43 0.25
C ILE A 94 9.71 0.29 -0.94
N PHE A 95 8.87 -0.39 -1.71
CA PHE A 95 8.18 0.21 -2.86
C PHE A 95 7.22 1.32 -2.43
N PHE A 96 6.51 1.14 -1.31
CA PHE A 96 5.68 2.19 -0.72
C PHE A 96 6.51 3.42 -0.34
N ALA A 97 7.64 3.23 0.35
CA ALA A 97 8.51 4.33 0.74
C ALA A 97 9.11 5.07 -0.47
N LEU A 98 9.58 4.32 -1.48
CA LEU A 98 10.14 4.90 -2.70
C LEU A 98 9.10 5.60 -3.56
N ALA A 99 7.84 5.19 -3.52
CA ALA A 99 6.74 5.90 -4.18
C ALA A 99 6.55 7.33 -3.64
N HIS A 100 7.04 7.61 -2.43
CA HIS A 100 7.00 8.93 -1.79
C HIS A 100 8.27 9.74 -2.01
N ARG A 101 9.21 9.26 -2.84
CA ARG A 101 10.49 9.94 -3.10
C ARG A 101 10.35 11.37 -3.61
N TYR A 102 9.30 11.66 -4.37
CA TYR A 102 9.01 12.99 -4.90
C TYR A 102 8.72 14.03 -3.80
N LEU A 103 8.45 13.59 -2.56
CA LEU A 103 8.29 14.45 -1.38
C LEU A 103 9.64 14.75 -0.68
N GLY A 104 10.76 14.18 -1.14
CA GLY A 104 12.09 14.33 -0.55
C GLY A 104 12.51 13.19 0.39
N PRO A 105 13.81 13.12 0.75
CA PRO A 105 14.40 11.96 1.43
C PRO A 105 13.86 11.72 2.85
N PHE A 106 13.56 12.77 3.63
CA PHE A 106 12.96 12.60 4.95
C PHE A 106 11.55 12.02 4.86
N ASN A 107 10.78 12.40 3.84
CA ASN A 107 9.46 11.81 3.60
C ASN A 107 9.53 10.34 3.16
N VAL A 108 10.63 9.91 2.52
CA VAL A 108 10.87 8.48 2.25
C VAL A 108 11.08 7.71 3.56
N LEU A 109 11.88 8.23 4.49
CA LEU A 109 12.08 7.59 5.81
C LEU A 109 10.77 7.56 6.60
N TYR A 110 10.02 8.66 6.55
CA TYR A 110 8.69 8.76 7.15
C TYR A 110 7.72 7.72 6.58
N ALA A 111 7.64 7.62 5.26
CA ALA A 111 6.80 6.66 4.55
C ALA A 111 7.24 5.22 4.83
N ALA A 112 8.54 4.95 4.97
CA ALA A 112 9.03 3.64 5.40
C ALA A 112 8.52 3.27 6.80
N ALA A 113 8.64 4.19 7.77
CA ALA A 113 8.15 3.98 9.12
C ALA A 113 6.62 3.77 9.17
N ALA A 114 5.85 4.64 8.51
CA ALA A 114 4.41 4.51 8.39
C ALA A 114 4.02 3.20 7.68
N GLY A 115 4.75 2.82 6.64
CA GLY A 115 4.61 1.57 5.90
C GLY A 115 4.73 0.34 6.80
N ILE A 116 5.76 0.31 7.66
CA ILE A 116 5.95 -0.76 8.64
C ILE A 116 4.80 -0.80 9.65
N ILE A 117 4.42 0.35 10.21
CA ILE A 117 3.34 0.45 11.20
C ILE A 117 2.02 -0.07 10.60
N PHE A 118 1.62 0.41 9.43
CA PHE A 118 0.40 -0.02 8.76
C PHE A 118 0.44 -1.51 8.39
N ARG A 119 1.60 -2.04 7.99
CA ARG A 119 1.75 -3.46 7.69
C ARG A 119 1.59 -4.33 8.94
N VAL A 120 2.25 -3.98 10.02
CA VAL A 120 2.13 -4.68 11.31
C VAL A 120 0.67 -4.66 11.77
N LEU A 121 0.03 -3.50 11.69
CA LEU A 121 -1.36 -3.33 12.09
C LEU A 121 -2.31 -4.19 11.23
N TYR A 122 -2.12 -4.21 9.91
CA TYR A 122 -2.88 -5.06 8.99
C TYR A 122 -2.81 -6.53 9.42
N VAL A 123 -1.60 -7.05 9.65
CA VAL A 123 -1.38 -8.46 10.02
C VAL A 123 -1.99 -8.78 11.38
N LEU A 124 -1.84 -7.89 12.37
CA LEU A 124 -2.45 -8.08 13.70
C LEU A 124 -3.97 -8.14 13.64
N ILE A 125 -4.61 -7.21 12.91
CA ILE A 125 -6.08 -7.18 12.76
C ILE A 125 -6.56 -8.40 11.97
N GLN A 126 -5.87 -8.78 10.90
CA GLN A 126 -6.20 -9.94 10.08
C GLN A 126 -6.11 -11.22 10.93
N LYS A 127 -5.02 -11.41 11.68
CA LYS A 127 -4.83 -12.58 12.55
C LYS A 127 -5.91 -12.66 13.63
N LYS A 128 -6.19 -11.55 14.30
CA LYS A 128 -7.26 -11.47 15.33
C LYS A 128 -8.63 -11.77 14.74
N SER A 129 -8.93 -11.28 13.53
CA SER A 129 -10.22 -11.48 12.86
C SER A 129 -10.37 -12.89 12.30
N SER A 130 -9.27 -13.51 11.86
CA SER A 130 -9.26 -14.88 11.31
C SER A 130 -9.63 -15.94 12.35
N ALA A 131 -9.50 -15.62 13.65
CA ALA A 131 -9.98 -16.49 14.73
C ALA A 131 -11.51 -16.55 14.82
N LYS A 132 -12.24 -15.62 14.18
CA LYS A 132 -13.71 -15.48 14.29
C LYS A 132 -14.45 -15.57 12.96
N CYS A 133 -13.76 -15.39 11.84
CA CYS A 133 -14.37 -15.38 10.50
C CYS A 133 -13.37 -15.88 9.45
N SER A 134 -13.84 -16.07 8.21
CA SER A 134 -12.99 -16.53 7.10
C SER A 134 -11.80 -15.60 6.87
N ILE A 135 -10.70 -16.16 6.34
CA ILE A 135 -9.49 -15.40 6.02
C ILE A 135 -9.77 -14.23 5.07
N THR A 136 -10.70 -14.39 4.13
CA THR A 136 -11.12 -13.34 3.19
C THR A 136 -11.79 -12.19 3.94
N THR A 137 -12.77 -12.50 4.79
CA THR A 137 -13.45 -11.49 5.61
C THR A 137 -12.49 -10.80 6.58
N ALA A 138 -11.57 -11.56 7.18
CA ALA A 138 -10.54 -11.01 8.06
C ALA A 138 -9.60 -10.03 7.33
N SER A 139 -9.22 -10.37 6.09
CA SER A 139 -8.37 -9.52 5.23
C SER A 139 -9.08 -8.24 4.82
N ILE A 140 -10.37 -8.31 4.47
CA ILE A 140 -11.20 -7.14 4.14
C ILE A 140 -11.34 -6.23 5.37
N LYS A 141 -11.61 -6.80 6.55
CA LYS A 141 -11.72 -6.02 7.80
C LYS A 141 -10.41 -5.31 8.14
N ALA A 142 -9.27 -6.02 8.01
CA ALA A 142 -7.96 -5.43 8.22
C ALA A 142 -7.67 -4.29 7.24
N ALA A 143 -7.96 -4.51 5.95
CA ALA A 143 -7.81 -3.49 4.91
C ALA A 143 -8.63 -2.25 5.21
N LEU A 144 -9.94 -2.39 5.45
CA LEU A 144 -10.82 -1.25 5.75
C LEU A 144 -10.35 -0.46 6.96
N CYS A 145 -9.88 -1.13 8.02
CA CYS A 145 -9.38 -0.45 9.20
C CYS A 145 -8.12 0.37 8.90
N VAL A 146 -7.15 -0.21 8.19
CA VAL A 146 -5.92 0.50 7.84
C VAL A 146 -6.18 1.63 6.84
N ILE A 147 -7.11 1.45 5.89
CA ILE A 147 -7.54 2.51 4.95
C ILE A 147 -8.10 3.71 5.71
N VAL A 148 -8.97 3.48 6.70
CA VAL A 148 -9.53 4.58 7.52
C VAL A 148 -8.41 5.29 8.27
N LEU A 149 -7.50 4.55 8.91
CA LEU A 149 -6.39 5.14 9.66
C LEU A 149 -5.44 5.94 8.76
N HIS A 150 -5.11 5.42 7.59
CA HIS A 150 -4.28 6.12 6.62
C HIS A 150 -5.00 7.36 6.05
N SER A 151 -6.30 7.27 5.79
CA SER A 151 -7.10 8.43 5.36
C SER A 151 -7.11 9.54 6.41
N VAL A 152 -7.30 9.18 7.69
CA VAL A 152 -7.24 10.12 8.81
C VAL A 152 -5.85 10.73 8.94
N HIS A 153 -4.81 9.90 8.84
CA HIS A 153 -3.42 10.35 8.86
C HIS A 153 -3.15 11.40 7.76
N ASN A 154 -3.51 11.11 6.51
CA ASN A 154 -3.36 12.04 5.39
C ASN A 154 -4.18 13.31 5.59
N GLY A 155 -5.41 13.20 6.10
CA GLY A 155 -6.23 14.36 6.47
C GLY A 155 -5.54 15.27 7.50
N ILE A 156 -4.94 14.71 8.55
CA ILE A 156 -4.18 15.46 9.55
C ILE A 156 -2.96 16.14 8.90
N ILE A 157 -2.21 15.44 8.05
CA ILE A 157 -1.06 16.03 7.35
C ILE A 157 -1.48 17.22 6.48
N TYR A 158 -2.55 17.10 5.70
CA TYR A 158 -3.05 18.23 4.92
C TYR A 158 -3.52 19.40 5.80
N LEU A 159 -4.17 19.13 6.94
CA LEU A 159 -4.54 20.18 7.89
C LEU A 159 -3.32 20.91 8.47
N LEU A 160 -2.20 20.20 8.68
CA LEU A 160 -0.94 20.82 9.13
C LEU A 160 -0.29 21.63 8.01
N ILE A 161 -0.31 21.13 6.77
CA ILE A 161 0.21 21.84 5.59
C ILE A 161 -0.55 23.15 5.35
N PHE A 162 -1.88 23.17 5.51
CA PHE A 162 -2.68 24.39 5.31
C PHE A 162 -2.58 25.40 6.46
N LYS A 163 -2.03 25.01 7.61
CA LYS A 163 -1.84 25.90 8.77
C LYS A 163 -0.47 26.58 8.81
N GLY A 164 0.53 26.01 8.11
CA GLY A 164 1.89 26.54 8.02
C GLY A 164 2.04 27.45 6.81
#